data_AF-A0AAQ4D9F3-F1
#
_entry.id   AF-A0AAQ4D9F3-F1
#
_cell.length_a   1.000
_cell.length_b   1.000
_cell.length_c   1.000
_cell.angle_alpha   90.00
_cell.angle_beta   90.00
_cell.angle_gamma   90.00
#
_symmetry.space_group_name_H-M   'P 1'
#
loop_
_entity.id
_entity.type
_entity.pdbx_description
1 polymer ?
#
loop_
_entity_poly.entity_id
_entity_poly.type
_entity_poly.pdbx_seq_one_letter_code
_entity_poly.pdbx_strand_id
1 'polypeptide(L)'
;MELRLHSPAGAEPAVYQWPLSTSDKHDGAIEIVETIRWVCEDFPELKAAMENHVLNDYDTKSYESMRTLCDKYNRAIDSFLQL
;
A
#
# COMPACT_ATOMS: atom_id res chain seq x y z
N MET A 1 -5.21 2.17 -15.70
CA MET A 1 -5.40 1.29 -14.52
C MET A 1 -4.94 2.08 -13.32
N GLU A 2 -5.48 1.80 -12.12
CA GLU A 2 -5.09 2.54 -10.92
C GLU A 2 -4.87 1.62 -9.74
N LEU A 3 -4.07 2.10 -8.80
CA LEU A 3 -3.85 1.52 -7.48
C LEU A 3 -4.37 2.52 -6.44
N ARG A 4 -4.98 2.02 -5.37
CA ARG A 4 -5.55 2.85 -4.30
C ARG A 4 -4.99 2.43 -2.96
N LEU A 5 -4.69 3.40 -2.11
CA LEU A 5 -4.20 3.18 -0.76
C LEU A 5 -5.13 3.88 0.23
N HIS A 6 -5.85 3.10 1.06
CA HIS A 6 -6.78 3.64 2.05
C HIS A 6 -6.02 4.38 3.16
N SER A 7 -6.60 5.49 3.61
CA SER A 7 -6.03 6.25 4.72
C SER A 7 -6.28 5.52 6.05
N PRO A 8 -5.26 5.34 6.91
CA PRO A 8 -5.46 4.79 8.25
C PRO A 8 -6.30 5.70 9.17
N ALA A 9 -6.54 6.95 8.77
CA ALA A 9 -7.41 7.89 9.47
C ALA A 9 -8.83 7.96 8.86
N GLY A 10 -9.15 7.12 7.87
CA GLY A 10 -10.46 7.14 7.18
C GLY A 10 -10.66 8.33 6.23
N ALA A 11 -9.59 9.04 5.87
CA ALA A 11 -9.62 10.08 4.84
C ALA A 11 -9.67 9.47 3.42
N GLU A 12 -9.80 10.34 2.41
CA GLU A 12 -9.78 9.95 1.00
C GLU A 12 -8.55 9.09 0.65
N PRO A 13 -8.71 8.02 -0.14
CA PRO A 13 -7.61 7.14 -0.50
C PRO A 13 -6.62 7.85 -1.43
N ALA A 14 -5.33 7.55 -1.28
CA ALA A 14 -4.32 7.97 -2.24
C ALA A 14 -4.49 7.15 -3.54
N VAL A 15 -4.51 7.83 -4.69
CA VAL A 15 -4.73 7.21 -6.00
C VAL A 15 -3.47 7.33 -6.85
N TYR A 16 -2.95 6.20 -7.29
CA TYR A 16 -1.77 6.10 -8.14
C TYR A 16 -2.15 5.60 -9.53
N GLN A 17 -1.82 6.38 -10.56
CA GLN A 17 -2.07 6.00 -11.95
C GLN A 17 -1.01 5.01 -12.43
N TRP A 18 -1.44 3.94 -13.10
CA TRP A 18 -0.55 2.96 -13.72
C TRP A 18 -0.37 3.22 -15.22
N PRO A 19 0.86 3.12 -15.77
CA PRO A 19 2.11 2.71 -15.11
C PRO A 19 2.61 3.76 -14.11
N LEU A 20 3.16 3.29 -12.99
CA LEU A 20 3.70 4.16 -11.94
C LEU A 20 4.83 5.02 -12.52
N SER A 21 4.91 6.28 -12.07
CA SER A 21 6.00 7.16 -12.48
C SER A 21 7.32 6.61 -11.95
N THR A 22 8.29 6.41 -12.84
CA THR A 22 9.66 6.00 -12.49
C THR A 22 10.63 7.16 -12.65
N SER A 23 10.23 8.36 -12.21
CA SER A 23 11.09 9.54 -12.34
C SER A 23 12.22 9.47 -11.33
N ASP A 24 13.42 9.97 -11.66
CA ASP A 24 14.60 9.94 -10.77
C ASP A 24 14.37 10.58 -9.40
N LYS A 25 13.33 11.42 -9.26
CA LYS A 25 12.99 12.12 -8.01
C LYS A 25 11.80 11.49 -7.28
N HIS A 26 11.01 10.68 -7.96
CA HIS A 26 9.75 10.17 -7.44
C HIS A 26 9.38 8.89 -8.18
N ASP A 27 9.64 7.76 -7.52
CA ASP A 27 9.21 6.44 -7.94
C ASP A 27 7.92 6.11 -7.18
N GLY A 28 6.81 6.01 -7.91
CA GLY A 28 5.50 5.77 -7.31
C GLY A 28 5.38 4.39 -6.64
N ALA A 29 6.17 3.40 -7.07
CA ALA A 29 6.18 2.11 -6.40
C ALA A 29 6.91 2.18 -5.05
N ILE A 30 8.02 2.91 -5.00
CA ILE A 30 8.75 3.17 -3.75
C ILE A 30 7.84 3.94 -2.78
N GLU A 31 7.16 4.98 -3.25
CA GLU A 31 6.27 5.78 -2.42
C GLU A 31 5.14 4.96 -1.78
N ILE A 32 4.48 4.09 -2.55
CA ILE A 32 3.45 3.17 -2.03
C ILE A 32 4.02 2.31 -0.91
N VAL A 33 5.18 1.69 -1.15
CA VAL A 33 5.82 0.78 -0.18
C VAL A 33 6.24 1.52 1.08
N GLU A 34 6.87 2.68 0.94
CA GLU A 34 7.31 3.48 2.09
C GLU A 34 6.10 3.94 2.90
N THR A 35 5.04 4.40 2.25
CA THR A 35 3.81 4.82 2.94
C THR A 35 3.23 3.66 3.75
N ILE A 36 3.12 2.46 3.17
CA ILE A 36 2.67 1.27 3.90
C ILE A 36 3.58 0.95 5.09
N ARG A 37 4.91 1.05 4.91
CA ARG A 37 5.89 0.79 5.98
C ARG A 37 5.70 1.78 7.14
N TRP A 38 5.62 3.08 6.86
CA TRP A 38 5.42 4.11 7.88
C TRP A 38 4.11 3.91 8.65
N VAL A 39 3.01 3.61 7.94
CA VAL A 39 1.73 3.30 8.59
C VAL A 39 1.84 2.04 9.47
N CYS A 40 2.54 0.99 9.02
CA CYS A 40 2.74 -0.20 9.87
C CYS A 40 3.64 0.08 11.09
N GLU A 41 4.54 1.06 11.02
CA GLU A 41 5.34 1.48 12.18
C GLU A 41 4.51 2.26 13.20
N ASP A 42 3.61 3.12 12.74
CA ASP A 42 2.71 3.91 13.59
C ASP A 42 1.57 3.05 14.20
N PHE A 43 1.13 2.00 13.49
CA PHE A 43 0.01 1.14 13.89
C PHE A 43 0.43 -0.34 13.93
N PRO A 44 0.93 -0.84 15.08
CA PRO A 44 1.41 -2.22 15.21
C PRO A 44 0.38 -3.30 14.87
N GLU A 45 -0.93 -3.04 15.06
CA GLU A 45 -1.98 -3.98 14.67
C GLU A 45 -2.02 -4.21 13.15
N LEU A 46 -1.77 -3.17 12.35
CA LEU A 46 -1.70 -3.28 10.90
C LEU A 46 -0.45 -4.03 10.45
N LYS A 47 0.67 -3.83 11.16
CA LYS A 47 1.93 -4.54 10.88
C LYS A 47 1.75 -6.06 10.98
N ALA A 48 1.10 -6.55 12.04
CA ALA A 48 0.83 -7.98 12.21
C ALA A 48 -0.03 -8.57 11.07
N ALA A 49 -0.98 -7.79 10.54
CA ALA A 49 -1.80 -8.21 9.39
C ALA A 49 -1.01 -8.24 8.07
N MET A 50 -0.02 -7.36 7.92
CA MET A 50 0.79 -7.21 6.69
C MET A 50 2.03 -8.11 6.63
N GLU A 51 2.64 -8.43 7.78
CA GLU A 51 3.88 -9.21 7.90
C GLU A 51 3.74 -10.65 7.40
N ASN A 52 2.53 -11.22 7.41
CA ASN A 52 2.37 -12.63 7.13
C ASN A 52 2.71 -13.03 5.68
N HIS A 53 2.59 -12.16 4.66
CA HIS A 53 2.77 -12.61 3.26
C HIS A 53 3.15 -11.56 2.20
N VAL A 54 3.28 -10.26 2.50
CA VAL A 54 3.16 -9.23 1.42
C VAL A 54 4.36 -8.32 1.29
N LEU A 55 4.95 -7.88 2.40
CA LEU A 55 6.01 -6.86 2.36
C LEU A 55 7.36 -7.38 1.83
N ASN A 56 7.51 -8.70 1.66
CA ASN A 56 8.78 -9.31 1.25
C ASN A 56 8.80 -9.85 -0.18
N ASP A 57 7.66 -9.93 -0.87
CA ASP A 57 7.58 -10.54 -2.20
C ASP A 57 6.55 -9.81 -3.09
N TYR A 58 6.94 -8.62 -3.55
CA TYR A 58 6.18 -7.86 -4.55
C TYR A 58 7.11 -7.37 -5.67
N ASP A 59 6.57 -7.30 -6.89
CA ASP A 59 7.24 -6.81 -8.08
C ASP A 59 6.69 -5.42 -8.46
N THR A 60 7.53 -4.40 -8.29
CA THR A 60 7.20 -2.99 -8.58
C THR A 60 6.89 -2.73 -10.06
N LYS A 61 7.26 -3.65 -10.95
CA LYS A 61 7.00 -3.55 -12.39
C LYS A 61 5.74 -4.30 -12.82
N SER A 62 5.14 -5.10 -11.93
CA SER A 62 3.91 -5.84 -12.19
C SER A 62 2.71 -5.15 -11.55
N TYR A 63 1.75 -4.74 -12.40
CA TYR A 63 0.50 -4.16 -11.92
C TYR A 63 -0.22 -5.11 -10.96
N GLU A 64 -0.29 -6.40 -11.29
CA GLU A 64 -1.00 -7.39 -10.45
C GLU A 64 -0.33 -7.58 -9.09
N SER A 65 1.00 -7.55 -9.06
CA SER A 65 1.76 -7.65 -7.80
C SER A 65 1.54 -6.43 -6.91
N MET A 66 1.69 -5.22 -7.46
CA MET A 66 1.44 -3.97 -6.73
C MET A 66 -0.02 -3.84 -6.29
N ARG A 67 -0.97 -4.24 -7.14
CA ARG A 67 -2.40 -4.27 -6.79
C ARG A 67 -2.67 -5.22 -5.63
N THR A 68 -2.07 -6.40 -5.64
CA THR A 68 -2.23 -7.36 -4.53
C THR A 68 -1.68 -6.81 -3.22
N LEU A 69 -0.57 -6.06 -3.26
CA LEU A 69 -0.03 -5.35 -2.10
C LEU A 69 -1.02 -4.30 -1.58
N CYS A 70 -1.53 -3.42 -2.45
CA CYS A 70 -2.51 -2.40 -2.09
C CYS A 70 -3.81 -3.00 -1.56
N ASP A 71 -4.37 -4.03 -2.20
CA ASP A 71 -5.64 -4.65 -1.81
C ASP A 71 -5.55 -5.31 -0.42
N LYS A 72 -4.41 -5.95 -0.10
CA LYS A 72 -4.18 -6.53 1.23
C LYS A 72 -4.04 -5.45 2.32
N TYR A 73 -3.31 -4.38 2.02
CA TYR A 73 -3.20 -3.24 2.92
C TYR A 73 -4.58 -2.60 3.16
N ASN A 74 -5.35 -2.33 2.10
CA ASN A 74 -6.68 -1.73 2.21
C ASN A 74 -7.61 -2.60 3.07
N ARG A 75 -7.58 -3.92 2.89
CA ARG A 75 -8.36 -4.84 3.73
C ARG A 75 -7.95 -4.77 5.21
N ALA A 76 -6.67 -4.59 5.50
CA ALA A 76 -6.19 -4.42 6.87
C ALA A 76 -6.68 -3.09 7.47
N ILE A 77 -6.64 -2.01 6.69
CA ILE A 77 -7.17 -0.70 7.07
C ILE A 77 -8.68 -0.77 7.32
N ASP A 78 -9.45 -1.36 6.42
CA ASP A 78 -10.90 -1.50 6.56
C ASP A 78 -11.25 -2.29 7.83
N SER A 79 -10.52 -3.38 8.09
CA SER A 79 -10.68 -4.17 9.32
C SER A 79 -10.32 -3.39 10.58
N PHE A 80 -9.28 -2.55 10.52
CA PHE A 80 -8.85 -1.70 11.63
C PHE A 80 -9.84 -0.58 11.94
N LEU A 81 -10.38 0.06 10.90
CA LEU A 81 -11.40 1.10 11.00
C LEU A 81 -12.81 0.55 11.27
N GLN A 82 -12.99 -0.77 11.20
CA GLN A 82 -14.29 -1.45 11.30
C GLN A 82 -15.30 -1.01 10.21
N LEU A 83 -14.81 -0.74 9.00
CA LEU A 83 -15.59 -0.34 7.83
C LEU A 83 -16.10 -1.53 7.00
#